data_AF-A0A8T1N2A3-F1
#
_entry.id   AF-A0A8T1N2A3-F1
#
_cell.length_a   1.000
_cell.length_b   1.000
_cell.length_c   1.000
_cell.angle_alpha   90.00
_cell.angle_beta   90.00
_cell.angle_gamma   90.00
#
_symmetry.space_group_name_H-M   'P 1'
#
loop_
_entity.id
_entity.type
_entity.pdbx_description
1 polymer ?
#
loop_
_entity_poly.entity_id
_entity_poly.type
_entity_poly.pdbx_seq_one_letter_code
_entity_poly.pdbx_strand_id
1 'polypeptide(L)'
;MSPFSLCLAQLTNFLIICALDKTSAISFRDCGSVGATLVAVDVTPCNDDPCVLSRDSVATIRIAFRPLIAIDVRGYTMQGTIANQRVSVTLPQNGVCGRINPSCVLQAGEIYNYFFSALVPANVRSGPMLVRWELLNTRNEMFLCFEFTVQLV
;
A
#
# COMPACT_ATOMS: atom_id res chain seq x y z
N MET A 1 -17.15 -3.92 -5.45
CA MET A 1 -16.99 -4.17 -6.90
C MET A 1 -15.56 -3.72 -7.20
N SER A 2 -14.55 -4.59 -7.29
CA SER A 2 -14.43 -5.83 -8.07
C SER A 2 -13.25 -6.67 -7.54
N PRO A 3 -13.23 -8.01 -7.69
CA PRO A 3 -12.00 -8.78 -7.64
C PRO A 3 -11.62 -9.25 -9.06
N PHE A 4 -10.37 -9.05 -9.47
CA PHE A 4 -9.82 -9.75 -10.63
C PHE A 4 -9.61 -11.22 -10.26
N SER A 5 -10.38 -12.14 -10.85
CA SER A 5 -10.23 -13.59 -10.68
C SER A 5 -9.38 -14.17 -11.81
N LEU A 6 -8.25 -14.79 -11.48
CA LEU A 6 -7.50 -15.66 -12.40
C LEU A 6 -7.91 -17.12 -12.13
N CYS A 7 -8.81 -17.66 -12.96
CA CYS A 7 -9.16 -19.08 -12.94
C CYS A 7 -8.33 -19.82 -13.99
N LEU A 8 -7.44 -20.73 -13.56
CA LEU A 8 -6.77 -21.67 -14.47
C LEU A 8 -7.69 -22.88 -14.69
N ALA A 9 -8.20 -23.04 -15.91
CA ALA A 9 -8.98 -24.22 -16.30
C ALA A 9 -8.03 -25.34 -16.75
N GLN A 10 -8.01 -26.46 -16.03
CA GLN A 10 -7.44 -27.71 -16.56
C GLN A 10 -8.55 -28.69 -16.93
N LEU A 11 -8.39 -29.34 -18.09
CA LEU A 11 -9.43 -30.02 -18.86
C LEU A 11 -9.84 -31.42 -18.37
N THR A 12 -9.60 -31.79 -17.10
CA THR A 12 -10.03 -33.10 -16.59
C THR A 12 -10.67 -33.01 -15.21
N ASN A 13 -11.99 -33.21 -15.19
CA ASN A 13 -12.92 -33.34 -14.06
C ASN A 13 -13.11 -32.06 -13.20
N PHE A 14 -14.35 -31.57 -13.21
CA PHE A 14 -14.78 -30.23 -12.79
C PHE A 14 -14.63 -29.98 -11.26
N LEU A 15 -13.46 -29.52 -10.83
CA LEU A 15 -13.31 -28.80 -9.55
C LEU A 15 -12.58 -27.48 -9.85
N ILE A 16 -13.35 -26.41 -10.09
CA ILE A 16 -12.80 -25.07 -10.25
C ILE A 16 -12.42 -24.56 -8.86
N ILE A 17 -11.14 -24.64 -8.51
CA ILE A 17 -10.62 -24.04 -7.28
C ILE A 17 -10.37 -22.56 -7.58
N CYS A 18 -11.37 -21.72 -7.28
CA CYS A 18 -11.17 -20.28 -7.22
C CYS A 18 -10.46 -19.96 -5.90
N ALA A 19 -9.17 -19.64 -5.95
CA ALA A 19 -8.55 -18.96 -4.82
C ALA A 19 -9.17 -17.56 -4.72
N LEU A 20 -10.04 -17.37 -3.72
CA LEU A 20 -10.55 -16.05 -3.35
C LEU A 20 -9.47 -15.39 -2.50
N ASP A 21 -8.58 -14.63 -3.13
CA ASP A 21 -7.76 -13.68 -2.39
C ASP A 21 -8.71 -12.67 -1.75
N LYS A 22 -8.91 -12.78 -0.43
CA LYS A 22 -9.61 -11.77 0.35
C LYS A 22 -8.71 -10.53 0.42
N THR A 23 -8.83 -9.64 -0.55
CA THR A 23 -8.27 -8.29 -0.41
C THR A 23 -9.27 -7.48 0.45
N SER A 24 -9.08 -7.51 1.77
CA SER A 24 -9.82 -6.63 2.68
C SER A 24 -8.99 -5.38 2.94
N ALA A 25 -9.60 -4.22 2.73
CA ALA A 25 -9.01 -2.96 3.13
C ALA A 25 -8.77 -2.97 4.64
N ILE A 26 -7.62 -2.47 5.06
CA ILE A 26 -7.21 -2.40 6.47
C ILE A 26 -7.61 -1.07 7.10
N SER A 27 -7.66 -1.06 8.42
CA SER A 27 -7.87 0.14 9.22
C SER A 27 -6.65 1.08 9.12
N PHE A 28 -6.93 2.37 8.91
CA PHE A 28 -5.91 3.41 8.83
C PHE A 28 -6.37 4.70 9.53
N ARG A 29 -5.41 5.56 9.85
CA ARG A 29 -5.61 6.91 10.39
C ARG A 29 -4.97 7.93 9.46
N ASP A 30 -5.70 8.96 9.06
CA ASP A 30 -5.11 10.11 8.37
C ASP A 30 -4.21 10.90 9.33
N CYS A 31 -2.99 11.23 8.90
CA CYS A 31 -1.99 11.94 9.71
C CYS A 31 -1.68 13.38 9.23
N GLY A 32 -2.53 13.95 8.36
CA GLY A 32 -2.45 15.33 7.92
C GLY A 32 -2.52 15.53 6.40
N SER A 33 -3.31 14.74 5.68
CA SER A 33 -3.48 14.92 4.23
C SER A 33 -4.11 16.27 3.90
N VAL A 34 -3.51 17.04 2.97
CA VAL A 34 -4.00 18.36 2.56
C VAL A 34 -4.37 18.44 1.07
N GLY A 35 -3.81 17.58 0.23
CA GLY A 35 -4.04 17.61 -1.23
C GLY A 35 -4.84 16.43 -1.78
N ALA A 36 -5.07 15.41 -0.98
CA ALA A 36 -5.86 14.24 -1.36
C ALA A 36 -6.60 13.64 -0.16
N THR A 37 -7.68 12.91 -0.43
CA THR A 37 -8.38 12.09 0.56
C THR A 37 -8.01 10.63 0.36
N LEU A 38 -7.61 9.96 1.43
CA LEU A 38 -7.39 8.51 1.39
C LEU A 38 -8.74 7.78 1.31
N VAL A 39 -8.86 6.81 0.41
CA VAL A 39 -10.09 6.04 0.18
C VAL A 39 -9.98 4.64 0.79
N ALA A 40 -8.88 3.94 0.51
CA ALA A 40 -8.64 2.59 1.03
C ALA A 40 -7.16 2.25 1.02
N VAL A 41 -6.78 1.33 1.91
CA VAL A 41 -5.45 0.73 1.96
C VAL A 41 -5.64 -0.78 1.97
N ASP A 42 -5.07 -1.49 1.01
CA ASP A 42 -5.08 -2.95 0.95
C ASP A 42 -3.65 -3.45 1.07
N VAL A 43 -3.41 -4.48 1.87
CA VAL A 43 -2.09 -5.14 2.01
C VAL A 43 -2.23 -6.61 1.63
N THR A 44 -1.24 -7.15 0.92
CA THR A 44 -1.21 -8.55 0.47
C THR A 44 0.16 -9.17 0.73
N PRO A 45 0.24 -10.37 1.34
CA PRO A 45 -0.87 -11.13 1.91
C PRO A 45 -1.40 -10.47 3.20
N CYS A 46 -2.71 -10.58 3.43
CA CYS A 46 -3.33 -10.12 4.66
C CYS A 46 -4.60 -10.92 4.93
N ASN A 47 -4.66 -11.58 6.08
CA ASN A 47 -5.81 -12.41 6.48
C ASN A 47 -6.57 -11.84 7.68
N ASP A 48 -6.01 -10.84 8.35
CA ASP A 48 -6.51 -10.21 9.58
C ASP A 48 -6.22 -8.71 9.56
N ASP A 49 -6.89 -7.92 10.40
CA ASP A 49 -6.59 -6.51 10.62
C ASP A 49 -6.27 -6.28 12.12
N PRO A 50 -5.01 -6.02 12.51
CA PRO A 50 -3.86 -5.70 11.66
C PRO A 50 -3.28 -6.91 10.90
N CYS A 51 -2.77 -6.67 9.68
CA CYS A 51 -2.17 -7.73 8.86
C CYS A 51 -0.95 -8.37 9.52
N VAL A 52 -0.90 -9.70 9.50
CA VAL A 52 0.27 -10.46 9.95
C VAL A 52 1.25 -10.64 8.77
N LEU A 53 2.43 -10.04 8.85
CA LEU A 53 3.47 -10.12 7.83
C LEU A 53 4.68 -10.87 8.36
N SER A 54 5.13 -11.87 7.59
CA SER A 54 6.32 -12.65 7.94
C SER A 54 7.59 -11.94 7.49
N ARG A 55 8.64 -12.03 8.29
CA ARG A 55 10.00 -11.70 7.84
C ARG A 55 10.41 -12.47 6.59
N ASP A 56 11.30 -11.86 5.81
CA ASP A 56 11.84 -12.44 4.58
C ASP A 56 10.75 -12.84 3.56
N SER A 57 9.63 -12.12 3.60
CA SER A 57 8.52 -12.28 2.67
C SER A 57 8.21 -10.95 1.96
N VAL A 58 7.68 -11.05 0.75
CA VAL A 58 7.27 -9.86 -0.02
C VAL A 58 5.84 -9.49 0.38
N ALA A 59 5.65 -8.26 0.82
CA ALA A 59 4.35 -7.66 1.03
C ALA A 59 4.10 -6.61 -0.06
N THR A 60 2.84 -6.52 -0.51
CA THR A 60 2.37 -5.51 -1.46
C THR A 60 1.29 -4.67 -0.81
N ILE A 61 1.35 -3.36 -0.99
CA ILE A 61 0.32 -2.41 -0.57
C ILE A 61 -0.30 -1.75 -1.80
N ARG A 62 -1.63 -1.61 -1.77
CA ARG A 62 -2.42 -0.80 -2.69
C ARG A 62 -3.05 0.34 -1.92
N ILE A 63 -2.83 1.56 -2.39
CA ILE A 63 -3.32 2.78 -1.76
C ILE A 63 -4.28 3.43 -2.76
N ALA A 64 -5.56 3.41 -2.46
CA ALA A 64 -6.58 4.11 -3.21
C ALA A 64 -6.80 5.49 -2.60
N PHE A 65 -6.68 6.55 -3.38
CA PHE A 65 -6.84 7.92 -2.92
C PHE A 65 -7.45 8.82 -4.00
N ARG A 66 -8.03 9.93 -3.58
CA ARG A 66 -8.66 10.92 -4.45
C ARG A 66 -8.00 12.29 -4.28
N PRO A 67 -7.26 12.81 -5.28
CA PRO A 67 -6.75 14.17 -5.25
C PRO A 67 -7.88 15.19 -5.17
N LEU A 68 -7.66 16.26 -4.41
CA LEU A 68 -8.57 17.41 -4.29
C LEU A 68 -8.20 18.54 -5.26
N ILE A 69 -6.95 18.54 -5.71
CA ILE A 69 -6.38 19.47 -6.68
C ILE A 69 -5.51 18.70 -7.68
N ALA A 70 -5.07 19.35 -8.76
CA ALA A 70 -4.06 18.76 -9.64
C ALA A 70 -2.71 18.65 -8.91
N ILE A 71 -2.06 17.48 -8.99
CA ILE A 71 -0.82 17.19 -8.24
C ILE A 71 0.22 16.56 -9.16
N ASP A 72 1.39 17.18 -9.18
CA ASP A 72 2.60 16.58 -9.74
C ASP A 72 3.38 15.86 -8.64
N VAL A 73 3.53 14.54 -8.77
CA VAL A 73 4.04 13.66 -7.73
C VAL A 73 5.53 13.42 -7.94
N ARG A 74 6.32 13.57 -6.87
CA ARG A 74 7.77 13.42 -6.93
C ARG A 74 8.28 12.23 -6.15
N GLY A 75 7.71 11.96 -4.99
CA GLY A 75 8.29 11.03 -4.04
C GLY A 75 7.31 10.53 -2.99
N TYR A 76 7.82 9.68 -2.11
CA TYR A 76 7.10 9.20 -0.94
C TYR A 76 8.07 9.11 0.23
N THR A 77 7.52 9.08 1.45
CA THR A 77 8.24 8.63 2.63
C THR A 77 7.48 7.46 3.24
N MET A 78 8.21 6.44 3.70
CA MET A 78 7.63 5.33 4.45
C MET A 78 8.51 5.07 5.66
N GLN A 79 7.92 5.16 6.85
CA GLN A 79 8.58 4.94 8.13
C GLN A 79 7.81 3.89 8.92
N GLY A 80 8.46 2.76 9.17
CA GLY A 80 7.98 1.74 10.11
C GLY A 80 8.60 1.97 11.49
N THR A 81 7.81 1.97 12.55
CA THR A 81 8.30 2.06 13.94
C THR A 81 7.86 0.86 14.74
N ILE A 82 8.82 0.14 15.33
CA ILE A 82 8.59 -1.03 16.18
C ILE A 82 9.55 -1.01 17.38
N ALA A 83 9.03 -0.94 18.61
CA ALA A 83 9.83 -0.99 19.84
C ALA A 83 11.12 -0.11 19.79
N ASN A 84 10.97 1.16 19.40
CA ASN A 84 12.04 2.17 19.17
C ASN A 84 12.99 1.91 18.00
N GLN A 85 12.85 0.81 17.26
CA GLN A 85 13.52 0.59 15.99
C GLN A 85 12.74 1.29 14.86
N ARG A 86 13.45 2.03 14.02
CA ARG A 86 12.89 2.62 12.79
C ARG A 86 13.33 1.81 11.58
N VAL A 87 12.39 1.53 10.69
CA VAL A 87 12.60 0.88 9.41
C VAL A 87 12.30 1.90 8.31
N SER A 88 13.26 2.12 7.43
CA SER A 88 13.10 2.98 6.26
C SER A 88 13.14 2.13 5.00
N VAL A 89 12.29 2.44 4.02
CA VAL A 89 12.36 1.83 2.69
C VAL A 89 12.82 2.86 1.68
N THR A 90 13.81 2.47 0.88
CA THR A 90 14.39 3.29 -0.19
C THR A 90 13.43 3.42 -1.35
N LEU A 91 13.38 4.62 -1.96
CA LEU A 91 12.62 4.87 -3.17
C LEU A 91 13.07 3.91 -4.30
N PRO A 92 12.14 3.27 -5.03
CA PRO A 92 12.49 2.50 -6.22
C PRO A 92 12.94 3.42 -7.35
N GLN A 93 13.80 2.89 -8.22
CA GLN A 93 14.32 3.62 -9.39
C GLN A 93 13.23 4.16 -10.34
N ASN A 94 12.05 3.55 -10.37
CA ASN A 94 10.95 3.92 -11.27
C ASN A 94 10.01 5.03 -10.71
N GLY A 95 10.41 5.69 -9.62
CA GLY A 95 9.65 6.76 -8.99
C GLY A 95 8.28 6.32 -8.48
N VAL A 96 7.44 7.31 -8.17
CA VAL A 96 6.06 7.07 -7.69
C VAL A 96 5.09 6.91 -8.85
N CYS A 97 5.19 7.75 -9.88
CA CYS A 97 4.22 7.78 -10.98
C CYS A 97 4.14 6.48 -11.79
N GLY A 98 5.26 5.77 -11.97
CA GLY A 98 5.26 4.45 -12.61
C GLY A 98 4.51 3.35 -11.84
N ARG A 99 3.97 3.69 -10.67
CA ARG A 99 3.23 2.81 -9.76
C ARG A 99 1.83 3.32 -9.46
N ILE A 100 1.45 4.47 -10.01
CA ILE A 100 0.10 5.02 -9.90
C ILE A 100 -0.65 4.68 -11.19
N ASN A 101 -1.89 4.24 -11.07
CA ASN A 101 -2.80 4.03 -12.18
C ASN A 101 -4.13 4.80 -11.97
N PRO A 102 -4.54 5.67 -12.91
CA PRO A 102 -3.78 6.16 -14.08
C PRO A 102 -2.46 6.87 -13.69
N SER A 103 -1.49 6.93 -14.60
CA SER A 103 -0.20 7.59 -14.31
C SER A 103 -0.37 9.10 -14.11
N CYS A 104 0.61 9.73 -13.45
CA CYS A 104 0.68 11.18 -13.25
C CYS A 104 0.67 11.96 -14.58
N VAL A 105 0.27 13.23 -14.62
CA VAL A 105 -0.12 14.13 -13.51
C VAL A 105 -1.53 13.81 -12.99
N LEU A 106 -1.70 13.85 -11.66
CA LEU A 106 -2.97 13.52 -11.03
C LEU A 106 -3.98 14.66 -11.18
N GLN A 107 -5.22 14.32 -11.50
CA GLN A 107 -6.34 15.26 -11.63
C GLN A 107 -7.24 15.22 -10.39
N ALA A 108 -7.89 16.34 -10.10
CA ALA A 108 -8.82 16.45 -8.98
C ALA A 108 -10.07 15.59 -9.19
N GLY A 109 -10.55 14.93 -8.12
CA GLY A 109 -11.83 14.22 -8.09
C GLY A 109 -11.80 12.76 -8.54
N GLU A 110 -10.79 12.33 -9.30
CA GLU A 110 -10.64 10.95 -9.74
C GLU A 110 -9.99 10.06 -8.67
N ILE A 111 -10.26 8.75 -8.68
CA ILE A 111 -9.60 7.79 -7.78
C ILE A 111 -8.39 7.20 -8.49
N TYR A 112 -7.24 7.32 -7.83
CA TYR A 112 -5.98 6.73 -8.26
C TYR A 112 -5.60 5.57 -7.35
N ASN A 113 -4.90 4.59 -7.92
CA ASN A 113 -4.36 3.46 -7.17
C ASN A 113 -2.84 3.46 -7.26
N TYR A 114 -2.18 3.57 -6.12
CA TYR A 114 -0.73 3.46 -5.99
C TYR A 114 -0.36 2.06 -5.46
N PHE A 115 0.56 1.38 -6.13
CA PHE A 115 0.98 0.02 -5.79
C PHE A 115 2.45 -0.05 -5.42
N PHE A 116 2.76 -0.68 -4.29
CA PHE A 116 4.14 -0.83 -3.85
C PHE A 116 4.40 -2.20 -3.24
N SER A 117 5.47 -2.86 -3.66
CA SER A 117 5.89 -4.15 -3.10
C SER A 117 7.29 -4.03 -2.51
N ALA A 118 7.49 -4.60 -1.32
CA ALA A 118 8.80 -4.65 -0.66
C ALA A 118 8.98 -5.93 0.14
N LEU A 119 10.25 -6.31 0.30
CA LEU A 119 10.66 -7.39 1.20
C LEU A 119 10.64 -6.90 2.65
N VAL A 120 10.01 -7.66 3.55
CA VAL A 120 10.07 -7.44 4.99
C VAL A 120 11.46 -7.86 5.49
N PRO A 121 12.30 -6.97 6.06
CA PRO A 121 13.67 -7.30 6.44
C PRO A 121 13.75 -8.44 7.46
N ALA A 122 14.62 -9.43 7.24
CA ALA A 122 14.76 -10.58 8.13
C ALA A 122 15.23 -10.23 9.56
N ASN A 123 15.85 -9.07 9.75
CA ASN A 123 16.37 -8.61 11.04
C ASN A 123 15.42 -7.67 11.81
N VAL A 124 14.23 -7.38 11.28
CA VAL A 124 13.24 -6.57 11.99
C VAL A 124 12.67 -7.36 13.17
N ARG A 125 12.44 -6.70 14.31
CA ARG A 125 11.83 -7.35 15.48
C ARG A 125 10.40 -7.81 15.17
N SER A 126 9.93 -8.82 15.89
CA SER A 126 8.51 -9.18 15.90
C SER A 126 7.71 -8.23 16.78
N GLY A 127 6.44 -8.07 16.46
CA GLY A 127 5.53 -7.21 17.22
C GLY A 127 4.72 -6.28 16.32
N PRO A 128 3.88 -5.42 16.94
CA PRO A 128 3.14 -4.41 16.23
C PRO A 128 4.10 -3.35 15.70
N MET A 129 4.02 -3.08 14.40
CA MET A 129 4.74 -2.00 13.73
C MET A 129 3.74 -0.96 13.25
N LEU A 130 3.91 0.27 13.70
CA LEU A 130 3.19 1.43 13.14
C LEU A 130 3.90 1.87 11.86
N VAL A 131 3.19 1.84 10.75
CA VAL A 131 3.67 2.32 9.45
C VAL A 131 3.06 3.67 9.18
N ARG A 132 3.90 4.68 8.92
CA ARG A 132 3.50 5.98 8.41
C ARG A 132 3.90 6.10 6.94
N TRP A 133 2.96 6.50 6.10
CA TRP A 133 3.15 6.66 4.66
C TRP A 133 2.77 8.06 4.22
N GLU A 134 3.66 8.69 3.45
CA GLU A 134 3.45 10.03 2.90
C GLU A 134 3.71 10.02 1.40
N LEU A 135 2.86 10.68 0.61
CA LEU A 135 3.15 10.99 -0.79
C LEU A 135 3.44 12.48 -0.92
N LEU A 136 4.49 12.81 -1.68
CA LEU A 136 5.06 14.14 -1.80
C LEU A 136 4.91 14.69 -3.21
N ASN A 137 4.60 15.98 -3.31
CA ASN A 137 4.60 16.70 -4.57
C ASN A 137 6.03 17.16 -4.97
N THR A 138 6.15 17.83 -6.12
CA THR A 138 7.41 18.38 -6.63
C THR A 138 8.03 19.49 -5.78
N ARG A 139 7.28 20.07 -4.84
CA ARG A 139 7.76 21.05 -3.85
C ARG A 139 8.19 20.42 -2.52
N ASN A 140 8.21 19.09 -2.44
CA ASN A 140 8.45 18.30 -1.22
C ASN A 140 7.35 18.45 -0.16
N GLU A 141 6.18 18.97 -0.53
CA GLU A 141 5.04 19.07 0.37
C GLU A 141 4.27 17.75 0.32
N MET A 142 3.93 17.25 1.50
CA MET A 142 3.09 16.07 1.64
C MET A 142 1.65 16.41 1.28
N PHE A 143 1.06 15.68 0.34
CA PHE A 143 -0.33 15.85 -0.05
C PHE A 143 -1.26 14.75 0.49
N LEU A 144 -0.69 13.59 0.84
CA LEU A 144 -1.39 12.44 1.41
C LEU A 144 -0.55 11.87 2.55
N CYS A 145 -1.18 11.63 3.70
CA CYS A 145 -0.56 11.07 4.91
C CYS A 145 -1.50 10.06 5.55
N PHE A 146 -1.01 8.86 5.82
CA PHE A 146 -1.75 7.94 6.66
C PHE A 146 -0.85 7.00 7.44
N GLU A 147 -1.43 6.46 8.51
CA GLU A 147 -0.80 5.54 9.42
C GLU A 147 -1.67 4.28 9.59
N PHE A 148 -1.03 3.12 9.60
CA PHE A 148 -1.69 1.84 9.84
C PHE A 148 -0.74 0.92 10.61
N THR A 149 -1.28 -0.12 11.24
CA THR A 149 -0.49 -1.07 12.02
C THR A 149 -0.45 -2.42 11.32
N VAL A 150 0.73 -3.04 11.31
CA VAL A 150 0.92 -4.44 10.91
C VAL A 150 1.54 -5.22 12.06
N GLN A 151 1.30 -6.52 12.10
CA GLN A 151 1.92 -7.43 13.06
C GLN A 151 3.06 -8.19 12.38
N LEU A 152 4.30 -7.98 12.83
CA LEU A 152 5.47 -8.69 12.30
C LEU A 152 5.71 -10.00 13.05
N VAL A 153 5.89 -11.08 12.30
CA VAL A 153 6.17 -12.44 12.80
C VAL A 153 7.43 -13.05 12.21
#